data_AF-A0A2V7DJ09-F1
#
_entry.id   AF-A0A2V7DJ09-F1
#
_cell.length_a   1.000
_cell.length_b   1.000
_cell.length_c   1.000
_cell.angle_alpha   90.00
_cell.angle_beta   90.00
_cell.angle_gamma   90.00
#
_symmetry.space_group_name_H-M   'P 1'
#
loop_
_entity.id
_entity.type
_entity.pdbx_description
1 polymer ?
#
loop_
_entity_poly.entity_id
_entity_poly.type
_entity_poly.pdbx_seq_one_letter_code
_entity_poly.pdbx_strand_id
1 'polypeptide(L)'
;MTDAFVEDVTRATAARAADRCSNPNCRKLTSGPHNDRRRSLTLGLAVRIATTSSAGRRYDPLLADHEHGAHGNAIWLCQNCANVIDNDVVLYSVSVLRAWKSAAEKNAGSMR
;
A
#
# COMPACT_ATOMS: atom_id res chain seq x y z
N MET A 1 12.05 -13.03 -6.39
CA MET A 1 12.42 -11.61 -6.28
C MET A 1 11.17 -10.78 -6.47
N THR A 2 10.71 -10.14 -5.41
CA THR A 2 9.45 -9.38 -5.39
C THR A 2 9.58 -8.13 -6.25
N ASP A 3 8.57 -7.92 -7.09
CA ASP A 3 8.27 -6.71 -7.86
C ASP A 3 8.05 -5.52 -6.92
N ALA A 4 9.15 -4.91 -6.45
CA ALA A 4 9.15 -3.79 -5.52
C ALA A 4 8.95 -2.47 -6.26
N PHE A 5 8.11 -1.59 -5.73
CA PHE A 5 7.98 -0.23 -6.25
C PHE A 5 9.29 0.55 -6.07
N VAL A 6 9.57 1.45 -7.01
CA VAL A 6 10.66 2.43 -6.87
C VAL A 6 10.43 3.31 -5.64
N GLU A 7 11.52 3.86 -5.08
CA GLU A 7 11.49 4.59 -3.81
C GLU A 7 10.49 5.76 -3.82
N ASP A 8 10.43 6.52 -4.92
CA ASP A 8 9.52 7.65 -5.04
C ASP A 8 8.05 7.24 -4.95
N VAL A 9 7.67 6.11 -5.56
CA VAL A 9 6.31 5.57 -5.47
C VAL A 9 6.01 5.09 -4.06
N THR A 10 6.98 4.45 -3.42
CA THR A 10 6.85 4.00 -2.02
C THR A 10 6.63 5.18 -1.09
N ARG A 11 7.48 6.22 -1.18
CA ARG A 11 7.41 7.44 -0.35
C ARG A 11 6.12 8.22 -0.61
N ALA A 12 5.72 8.39 -1.86
CA ALA A 12 4.47 9.05 -2.21
C ALA A 12 3.25 8.27 -1.67
N THR A 13 3.24 6.95 -1.79
CA THR A 13 2.14 6.11 -1.29
C THR A 13 2.02 6.18 0.23
N ALA A 14 3.14 6.20 0.96
CA ALA A 14 3.15 6.42 2.42
C ALA A 14 2.59 7.79 2.80
N ALA A 15 3.09 8.85 2.16
CA ALA A 15 2.68 10.23 2.44
C ALA A 15 1.17 10.46 2.17
N ARG A 16 0.65 9.89 1.07
CA ARG A 16 -0.78 9.97 0.73
C ARG A 16 -1.68 9.31 1.77
N ALA A 17 -1.17 8.31 2.48
CA ALA A 17 -1.86 7.65 3.59
C ALA A 17 -1.52 8.26 4.98
N ALA A 18 -0.78 9.37 5.02
CA ALA A 18 -0.25 10.03 6.22
C ALA A 18 0.58 9.07 7.10
N ASP A 19 1.42 8.25 6.48
CA ASP A 19 2.24 7.23 7.17
C ASP A 19 1.43 6.31 8.09
N ARG A 20 0.16 6.05 7.73
CA ARG A 20 -0.73 5.17 8.48
C ARG A 20 -1.22 4.03 7.60
N CYS A 21 -1.28 2.84 8.19
CA CYS A 21 -1.81 1.66 7.51
C CYS A 21 -3.18 1.95 6.89
N SER A 22 -3.38 1.61 5.62
CA SER A 22 -4.63 1.88 4.90
C SER A 22 -5.78 0.95 5.31
N ASN A 23 -5.49 -0.15 6.02
CA ASN A 23 -6.55 -0.98 6.60
C ASN A 23 -7.37 -0.16 7.61
N PRO A 24 -8.70 0.00 7.40
CA PRO A 24 -9.55 0.85 8.21
C PRO A 24 -9.62 0.42 9.68
N ASN A 25 -9.46 -0.87 9.95
CA ASN A 25 -9.46 -1.42 11.32
C ASN A 25 -8.08 -1.35 12.00
N CYS A 26 -7.02 -1.00 11.26
CA CYS A 26 -5.66 -0.95 11.78
C CYS A 26 -5.19 0.49 12.03
N ARG A 27 -5.09 1.32 10.96
CA ARG A 27 -4.66 2.74 10.99
C ARG A 27 -3.41 3.09 11.82
N LYS A 28 -2.60 2.09 12.19
CA LYS A 28 -1.36 2.27 12.96
C LYS A 28 -0.39 3.15 12.20
N LEU A 29 0.29 4.03 12.92
CA LEU A 29 1.43 4.78 12.39
C LEU A 29 2.52 3.78 11.99
N THR A 30 3.09 3.97 10.81
CA THR A 30 4.15 3.12 10.27
C THR A 30 5.50 3.80 10.30
N SER A 31 5.57 5.09 10.60
CA SER A 31 6.81 5.84 10.77
C SER A 31 7.17 6.01 12.25
N GLY A 32 8.47 6.03 12.54
CA GLY A 32 8.97 6.22 13.90
C GLY A 32 10.41 6.76 13.92
N PRO A 33 10.90 7.17 15.11
CA PRO A 33 12.27 7.66 15.26
C PRO A 33 13.29 6.53 15.06
N HIS A 34 14.44 6.87 14.47
CA HIS A 34 15.61 5.99 14.37
C HIS A 34 16.75 6.53 15.26
N ASN A 35 17.71 5.69 15.65
CA ASN A 35 18.84 6.13 16.50
C ASN A 35 19.78 7.11 15.76
N ASP A 36 20.00 6.87 14.46
CA ASP A 36 20.53 7.86 13.53
C ASP A 36 19.51 8.99 13.32
N ARG A 37 19.88 10.21 13.75
CA ARG A 37 19.06 11.43 13.67
C ARG A 37 18.69 11.84 12.25
N ARG A 38 19.39 11.33 11.23
CA ARG A 38 19.10 11.62 9.81
C ARG A 38 18.09 10.64 9.20
N ARG A 39 17.64 9.64 9.96
CA ARG A 39 16.80 8.55 9.46
C ARG A 39 15.50 8.44 10.25
N SER A 40 14.53 7.80 9.62
CA SER A 40 13.30 7.33 10.25
C SER A 40 13.23 5.81 10.13
N LEU A 41 12.51 5.19 11.06
CA LEU A 41 12.03 3.82 10.92
C LEU A 41 10.76 3.83 10.08
N THR A 42 10.63 2.84 9.19
CA THR A 42 9.37 2.52 8.53
C THR A 42 9.01 1.05 8.76
N LEU A 43 7.80 0.82 9.24
CA LEU A 43 7.16 -0.50 9.40
C LEU A 43 6.10 -0.73 8.32
N GLY A 44 6.00 0.18 7.35
CA GLY A 44 5.07 0.14 6.26
C GLY A 44 5.73 -0.26 4.96
N LEU A 45 4.90 -0.77 4.04
CA LEU A 45 5.29 -1.13 2.69
C LEU A 45 4.19 -0.68 1.71
N ALA A 46 4.65 -0.28 0.53
CA ALA A 46 3.78 -0.12 -0.62
C ALA A 46 3.51 -1.52 -1.21
N VAL A 47 2.25 -1.93 -1.18
CA VAL A 47 1.79 -3.21 -1.70
C VAL A 47 1.05 -2.99 -3.00
N ARG A 48 1.29 -3.87 -3.98
CA ARG A 48 0.59 -3.88 -5.26
C ARG A 48 -0.84 -4.38 -5.06
N ILE A 49 -1.82 -3.62 -5.53
CA ILE A 49 -3.23 -3.99 -5.43
C ILE A 49 -3.56 -5.12 -6.42
N ALA A 50 -3.21 -4.96 -7.69
CA ALA A 50 -3.49 -5.94 -8.76
C ALA A 50 -2.27 -6.16 -9.66
N THR A 51 -2.25 -7.29 -10.38
CA THR A 51 -1.18 -7.66 -11.33
C THR A 51 -1.76 -8.17 -12.65
N THR A 52 -1.04 -7.99 -13.75
CA THR A 52 -1.35 -8.62 -15.05
C THR A 52 -0.72 -10.00 -15.22
N SER A 53 0.02 -10.49 -14.22
CA SER A 53 0.49 -11.87 -14.23
C SER A 53 -0.68 -12.80 -13.89
N SER A 54 -1.08 -13.68 -14.80
CA SER A 54 -2.13 -14.68 -14.56
C SER A 54 -1.82 -15.63 -13.40
N ALA A 55 -0.54 -15.81 -13.06
CA ALA A 55 -0.08 -16.57 -11.91
C ALA A 55 0.05 -15.72 -10.62
N GLY A 56 -0.16 -14.41 -10.72
CA GLY A 56 0.01 -13.47 -9.62
C GLY A 56 -1.23 -13.31 -8.74
N ARG A 57 -1.03 -12.81 -7.51
CA ARG A 57 -2.13 -12.48 -6.60
C ARG A 57 -2.97 -11.35 -7.18
N ARG A 58 -4.30 -11.50 -7.14
CA ARG A 58 -5.26 -10.50 -7.63
C ARG A 58 -5.00 -10.12 -9.09
N TYR A 59 -4.96 -11.14 -9.96
CA TYR A 59 -4.86 -10.96 -11.40
C TYR A 59 -5.99 -10.07 -11.93
N ASP A 60 -5.64 -9.01 -12.66
CA ASP A 60 -6.56 -8.12 -13.34
C ASP A 60 -6.08 -7.94 -14.79
N PRO A 61 -6.73 -8.59 -15.79
CA PRO A 61 -6.34 -8.48 -17.19
C PRO A 61 -6.59 -7.08 -17.78
N LEU A 62 -7.38 -6.24 -17.10
CA LEU A 62 -7.73 -4.89 -17.53
C LEU A 62 -6.85 -3.83 -16.86
N LEU A 63 -5.88 -4.23 -16.04
CA LEU A 63 -4.93 -3.31 -15.43
C LEU A 63 -4.07 -2.65 -16.52
N ALA A 64 -4.13 -1.33 -16.62
CA ALA A 64 -3.40 -0.61 -17.64
C ALA A 64 -1.88 -0.63 -17.38
N ASP A 65 -1.07 -0.70 -18.44
CA ASP A 65 0.39 -0.80 -18.34
C ASP A 65 1.03 0.33 -17.51
N HIS A 66 0.51 1.56 -17.62
CA HIS A 66 1.02 2.69 -16.85
C HIS A 66 0.77 2.55 -15.33
N GLU A 67 -0.15 1.67 -14.91
CA GLU A 67 -0.44 1.39 -13.50
C GLU A 67 0.49 0.31 -12.91
N HIS A 68 1.29 -0.39 -13.71
CA HIS A 68 2.24 -1.41 -13.22
C HIS A 68 3.32 -0.85 -12.29
N GLY A 69 3.72 0.40 -12.42
CA GLY A 69 4.73 1.00 -11.55
C GLY A 69 4.18 2.14 -10.69
N ALA A 70 2.92 2.52 -10.91
CA ALA A 70 2.43 3.81 -10.44
C ALA A 70 1.78 3.74 -9.06
N HIS A 71 1.77 4.90 -8.42
CA HIS A 71 1.05 5.12 -7.17
C HIS A 71 -0.41 4.70 -7.26
N GLY A 72 -1.07 4.74 -8.44
CA GLY A 72 -2.46 4.30 -8.66
C GLY A 72 -2.74 2.86 -8.21
N ASN A 73 -1.80 1.94 -8.45
CA ASN A 73 -1.90 0.52 -8.10
C ASN A 73 -1.17 0.15 -6.79
N ALA A 74 -0.70 1.15 -6.04
CA ALA A 74 -0.05 0.95 -4.75
C ALA A 74 -0.99 1.30 -3.59
N ILE A 75 -0.95 0.49 -2.52
CA ILE A 75 -1.59 0.76 -1.22
C ILE A 75 -0.55 0.71 -0.10
N TRP A 76 -0.61 1.64 0.85
CA TRP A 76 0.28 1.66 2.01
C TRP A 76 -0.27 0.80 3.15
N LEU A 77 0.46 -0.21 3.59
CA LEU A 77 0.07 -1.10 4.70
C LEU A 77 1.23 -1.33 5.67
N CYS A 78 0.93 -1.56 6.95
CA CYS A 78 1.94 -2.11 7.86
C CYS A 78 2.26 -3.56 7.49
N GLN A 79 3.45 -4.05 7.86
CA GLN A 79 3.91 -5.42 7.57
C GLN A 79 2.87 -6.50 7.88
N ASN A 80 2.20 -6.42 9.03
CA ASN A 80 1.20 -7.41 9.43
C ASN A 80 -0.02 -7.40 8.49
N CYS A 81 -0.56 -6.22 8.18
CA CYS A 81 -1.72 -6.13 7.29
C CYS A 81 -1.35 -6.51 5.85
N ALA A 82 -0.15 -6.18 5.39
CA ALA A 82 0.35 -6.63 4.09
C ALA A 82 0.39 -8.16 4.00
N ASN A 83 0.89 -8.83 5.03
CA ASN A 83 0.88 -10.29 5.09
C ASN A 83 -0.55 -10.87 5.11
N VAL A 84 -1.46 -10.28 5.89
CA VAL A 84 -2.86 -10.73 5.97
C VAL A 84 -3.55 -10.69 4.60
N ILE A 85 -3.40 -9.59 3.85
CA ILE A 85 -4.07 -9.47 2.55
C ILE A 85 -3.52 -10.41 1.48
N ASP A 86 -2.27 -10.85 1.64
CA ASP A 86 -1.64 -11.78 0.70
C ASP A 86 -2.01 -13.23 0.98
N ASN A 87 -2.44 -13.56 2.21
CA ASN A 87 -2.88 -14.91 2.59
C ASN A 87 -4.34 -15.19 2.20
N ASP A 88 -5.18 -14.17 2.04
CA ASP A 88 -6.59 -14.34 1.63
C ASP A 88 -6.98 -13.38 0.50
N VAL A 89 -6.56 -13.73 -0.72
CA VAL A 89 -6.82 -12.91 -1.91
C VAL A 89 -8.30 -12.81 -2.28
N VAL A 90 -9.13 -13.74 -1.80
CA VAL A 90 -10.58 -13.76 -2.06
C VAL A 90 -11.28 -12.72 -1.18
N LEU A 91 -10.97 -12.72 0.12
CA LEU A 91 -11.50 -11.73 1.06
C LEU A 91 -10.96 -10.33 0.76
N TYR A 92 -9.67 -10.22 0.43
CA TYR A 92 -9.00 -8.96 0.14
C TYR A 92 -8.83 -8.77 -1.37
N SER A 93 -9.96 -8.63 -2.07
CA SER A 93 -10.01 -8.43 -3.52
C SER A 93 -9.50 -7.05 -3.96
N VAL A 94 -9.28 -6.87 -5.26
CA VAL A 94 -8.87 -5.59 -5.87
C VAL A 94 -9.79 -4.44 -5.45
N SER A 95 -11.11 -4.66 -5.48
CA SER A 95 -12.09 -3.63 -5.13
C SER A 95 -12.01 -3.24 -3.66
N VAL A 96 -11.82 -4.21 -2.75
CA VAL A 96 -11.64 -3.96 -1.31
C VAL A 96 -10.38 -3.12 -1.07
N LEU A 97 -9.26 -3.48 -1.67
CA LEU A 97 -8.00 -2.75 -1.47
C LEU A 97 -8.04 -1.34 -2.09
N ARG A 98 -8.68 -1.16 -3.25
CA ARG A 98 -8.94 0.18 -3.82
C ARG A 98 -9.81 1.03 -2.88
N ALA A 99 -10.84 0.44 -2.28
CA ALA A 99 -11.67 1.15 -1.30
C ALA A 99 -10.90 1.55 -0.05
N TRP A 100 -10.05 0.66 0.50
CA TRP A 100 -9.20 0.96 1.64
C TRP A 100 -8.23 2.10 1.36
N LYS A 101 -7.58 2.07 0.20
CA LYS A 101 -6.71 3.15 -0.26
C LYS A 101 -7.46 4.48 -0.30
N SER A 102 -8.58 4.55 -1.03
CA SER A 102 -9.35 5.79 -1.19
C SER A 102 -9.82 6.35 0.16
N ALA A 103 -10.25 5.49 1.08
CA ALA A 103 -10.63 5.89 2.42
C ALA A 103 -9.43 6.42 3.23
N ALA A 104 -8.28 5.76 3.16
CA ALA A 104 -7.06 6.19 3.84
C ALA A 104 -6.57 7.56 3.35
N GLU A 105 -6.58 7.79 2.04
CA GLU A 105 -6.19 9.07 1.44
C GLU A 105 -7.19 10.19 1.78
N LYS A 106 -8.50 9.89 1.76
CA LYS A 106 -9.53 10.84 2.20
C LYS A 106 -9.34 11.24 3.67
N ASN A 107 -9.10 10.26 4.55
CA ASN A 107 -8.85 10.49 5.97
C ASN A 107 -7.58 11.31 6.22
N ALA A 108 -6.52 11.09 5.43
CA ALA A 108 -5.31 11.91 5.49
C ALA A 108 -5.59 13.36 5.04
N GLY A 109 -6.39 13.54 3.98
CA GLY A 109 -6.79 14.86 3.49
C GLY A 109 -7.69 15.65 4.44
N SER A 110 -8.48 14.98 5.28
CA SER A 110 -9.34 15.62 6.28
C SER A 110 -8.63 16.01 7.58
N MET A 111 -7.33 15.73 7.72
CA MET A 111 -6.50 16.17 8.86
C MET A 111 -5.99 17.62 8.70
N ARG A 112 -6.68 18.44 7.91
CA ARG A 112 -6.36 19.85 7.63
C ARG A 112 -7.28 20.78 8.41
#